data_AF-A0ABC8R7W9-F1
#
_entry.id   AF-A0ABC8R7W9-F1
#
_cell.length_a   1.000
_cell.length_b   1.000
_cell.length_c   1.000
_cell.angle_alpha   90.00
_cell.angle_beta   90.00
_cell.angle_gamma   90.00
#
_symmetry.space_group_name_H-M   'P 1'
#
loop_
_entity.id
_entity.type
_entity.pdbx_description
1 polymer ?
#
loop_
_entity_poly.entity_id
_entity_poly.type
_entity_poly.pdbx_seq_one_letter_code
_entity_poly.pdbx_strand_id
1 'polypeptide(L)'
;MCRYLVIFLCVRFGSVLVSRAIRAAHCLTSIQFSPTSEHILLAYGRRHGSLLKSIVINGETSVPIYTVLEVYRGSDMELVRALTSAEDEVNVACFHPLAGGGLVYGTKEGKLRVLKYNGAHGVSYSGPNFFPEEDMVEVELFSKLW
;
A
#
# COMPACT_ATOMS: atom_id res chain seq x y z
N MET A 1 -8.80 -23.25 5.19
CA MET A 1 -7.42 -23.27 5.75
C MET A 1 -6.72 -21.98 5.33
N CYS A 2 -6.55 -21.01 6.22
CA CYS A 2 -5.89 -19.74 5.86
C CYS A 2 -4.38 -19.99 5.71
N ARG A 3 -3.87 -19.87 4.48
CA ARG A 3 -2.43 -19.87 4.22
C ARG A 3 -1.90 -18.49 4.58
N TYR A 4 -1.11 -18.42 5.65
CA TYR A 4 -0.40 -17.21 6.03
C TYR A 4 0.98 -17.19 5.38
N LEU A 5 1.40 -16.03 4.88
CA LEU A 5 2.81 -15.77 4.58
C LEU A 5 3.42 -15.19 5.84
N VAL A 6 4.53 -15.75 6.32
CA VAL A 6 5.30 -15.15 7.41
C VAL A 6 6.46 -14.39 6.78
N ILE A 7 6.47 -13.08 6.98
CA ILE A 7 7.59 -12.23 6.56
C ILE A 7 8.60 -12.19 7.71
N PHE A 8 9.87 -12.53 7.42
CA PHE A 8 10.98 -12.40 8.35
C PHE A 8 11.87 -11.25 7.90
N LEU A 9 12.13 -10.31 8.80
CA LEU A 9 13.08 -9.21 8.56
C LEU A 9 14.38 -9.52 9.28
N CYS A 10 15.50 -9.42 8.56
CA CYS A 10 16.81 -9.78 9.07
C CYS A 10 17.83 -8.69 8.71
N VAL A 11 18.55 -8.14 9.70
CA VAL A 11 19.71 -7.24 9.44
C VAL A 11 20.95 -8.04 9.05
N ARG A 12 21.06 -9.29 9.54
CA ARG A 12 22.12 -10.23 9.16
C ARG A 12 21.53 -11.61 8.88
N PHE A 13 22.21 -12.37 8.04
CA PHE A 13 21.85 -13.76 7.75
C PHE A 13 21.69 -14.56 9.06
N GLY A 14 20.57 -15.25 9.21
CA GLY A 14 20.27 -16.09 10.38
C GLY A 14 19.68 -15.38 11.60
N SER A 15 19.55 -14.04 11.61
CA SER A 15 18.93 -13.29 12.72
C SER A 15 17.58 -12.68 12.33
N VAL A 16 16.49 -13.19 12.91
CA VAL A 16 15.15 -12.62 12.75
C VAL A 16 14.97 -11.44 13.71
N LEU A 17 14.68 -10.26 13.17
CA LEU A 17 14.31 -9.07 13.94
C LEU A 17 12.87 -9.16 14.40
N VAL A 18 11.97 -9.37 13.44
CA VAL A 18 10.52 -9.40 13.66
C VAL A 18 9.89 -10.27 12.59
N SER A 19 8.77 -10.89 12.95
CA SER A 19 7.95 -11.65 12.01
C SER A 19 6.47 -11.37 12.19
N ARG A 20 5.71 -11.45 11.10
CA ARG A 20 4.25 -11.31 11.11
C ARG A 20 3.60 -12.26 10.12
N ALA A 21 2.52 -12.89 10.56
CA ALA A 21 1.62 -13.63 9.69
C ALA A 21 0.75 -12.66 8.89
N ILE A 22 0.87 -12.72 7.56
CA ILE A 22 0.08 -11.92 6.63
C ILE A 22 -1.15 -12.71 6.19
N ARG A 23 -2.32 -12.09 6.35
CA ARG A 23 -3.60 -12.65 5.92
C ARG A 23 -3.67 -12.69 4.39
N ALA A 24 -4.53 -13.56 3.85
CA ALA A 24 -4.81 -13.60 2.41
C ALA A 24 -3.56 -13.64 1.51
N ALA A 25 -2.49 -14.32 1.95
CA ALA A 25 -1.22 -14.34 1.21
C ALA A 25 -1.35 -14.86 -0.23
N HIS A 26 -2.35 -15.71 -0.48
CA HIS A 26 -2.70 -16.21 -1.81
C HIS A 26 -3.25 -15.12 -2.76
N CYS A 27 -3.58 -13.94 -2.25
CA CYS A 27 -4.01 -12.77 -3.01
C CYS A 27 -2.88 -11.77 -3.27
N LEU A 28 -1.69 -11.95 -2.68
CA LEU A 28 -0.60 -11.00 -2.82
C LEU A 28 -0.07 -10.97 -4.26
N THR A 29 0.15 -9.77 -4.78
CA THR A 29 0.76 -9.54 -6.10
C THR A 29 2.06 -8.75 -6.01
N SER A 30 2.28 -8.01 -4.91
CA SER A 30 3.54 -7.29 -4.70
C SER A 30 3.90 -7.23 -3.23
N ILE A 31 5.19 -7.43 -2.95
CA ILE A 31 5.83 -7.19 -1.67
C ILE A 31 7.06 -6.35 -1.97
N GLN A 32 7.14 -5.15 -1.41
CA GLN A 32 8.27 -4.24 -1.65
C GLN A 32 8.71 -3.54 -0.38
N PHE A 33 10.00 -3.28 -0.28
CA PHE A 33 10.54 -2.36 0.71
C PHE A 33 10.52 -0.95 0.15
N SER A 34 10.24 0.03 1.00
CA SER A 34 10.49 1.43 0.67
C SER A 34 11.98 1.67 0.42
N PRO A 35 12.38 2.72 -0.31
CA PRO A 35 13.80 3.04 -0.55
C PRO A 35 14.65 3.15 0.73
N THR A 36 14.06 3.59 1.85
CA THR A 36 14.74 3.69 3.16
C THR A 36 14.69 2.40 3.98
N SER A 37 14.03 1.36 3.48
CA SER A 37 13.71 0.11 4.22
C SER A 37 12.89 0.30 5.51
N GLU A 38 12.38 1.50 5.77
CA GLU A 38 11.55 1.77 6.96
C GLU A 38 10.13 1.21 6.84
N HIS A 39 9.66 0.96 5.61
CA HIS A 39 8.31 0.48 5.34
C HIS A 39 8.31 -0.72 4.38
N ILE A 40 7.29 -1.54 4.53
CA ILE A 40 6.99 -2.71 3.69
C ILE A 40 5.60 -2.54 3.11
N LEU A 41 5.53 -2.56 1.80
CA LEU A 41 4.31 -2.51 1.02
C LEU A 41 3.86 -3.92 0.68
N LEU A 42 2.60 -4.24 1.01
CA LEU A 42 1.89 -5.43 0.57
C LEU A 42 0.72 -5.02 -0.31
N ALA A 43 0.64 -5.57 -1.52
CA ALA A 43 -0.46 -5.31 -2.44
C ALA A 43 -1.23 -6.58 -2.78
N TYR A 44 -2.55 -6.45 -2.86
CA TYR A 44 -3.47 -7.57 -3.05
C TYR A 44 -4.20 -7.45 -4.39
N GLY A 45 -4.09 -8.49 -5.22
CA GLY A 45 -4.66 -8.54 -6.55
C GLY A 45 -5.92 -9.35 -6.70
N ARG A 46 -6.57 -9.76 -5.59
CA ARG A 46 -7.82 -10.52 -5.65
C ARG A 46 -8.71 -10.11 -4.49
N ARG A 47 -9.99 -9.87 -4.77
CA ARG A 47 -10.99 -9.69 -3.72
C ARG A 47 -11.25 -11.02 -3.03
N HIS A 48 -11.10 -11.04 -1.71
CA HIS A 48 -11.31 -12.23 -0.88
C HIS A 48 -11.89 -11.83 0.47
N GLY A 49 -12.71 -12.70 1.08
CA GLY A 49 -13.38 -12.38 2.36
C GLY A 49 -12.42 -12.00 3.49
N SER A 50 -11.19 -12.52 3.49
CA SER A 50 -10.15 -12.14 4.47
C SER A 50 -9.64 -10.70 4.33
N LEU A 51 -9.89 -10.08 3.18
CA LEU A 51 -9.54 -8.68 2.86
C LEU A 51 -10.78 -7.77 2.89
N LEU A 52 -11.98 -8.31 3.13
CA LEU A 52 -13.19 -7.51 3.23
C LEU A 52 -13.06 -6.56 4.44
N LYS A 53 -13.14 -5.25 4.18
CA LYS A 53 -13.05 -4.23 5.22
C LYS A 53 -14.43 -3.81 5.71
N SER A 54 -15.34 -3.53 4.79
CA SER A 54 -16.68 -3.06 5.08
C SER A 54 -17.61 -3.36 3.91
N ILE A 55 -18.91 -3.21 4.15
CA ILE A 55 -19.94 -3.27 3.13
C ILE A 55 -20.71 -1.96 3.23
N VAL A 56 -20.72 -1.17 2.16
CA VAL A 56 -21.49 0.08 2.10
C VAL A 56 -22.85 -0.24 1.49
N ILE A 57 -23.92 0.15 2.17
CA ILE A 57 -25.29 -0.06 1.72
C ILE A 57 -25.79 1.27 1.14
N ASN A 58 -26.07 1.31 -0.16
CA ASN A 58 -26.64 2.47 -0.82
C ASN A 58 -28.02 2.10 -1.38
N GLY A 59 -29.05 2.25 -0.53
CA GLY A 59 -30.41 1.82 -0.88
C GLY A 59 -30.51 0.30 -1.04
N GLU A 60 -30.82 -0.17 -2.26
CA GLU A 60 -31.00 -1.59 -2.59
C GLU A 60 -29.68 -2.36 -2.81
N THR A 61 -28.57 -1.66 -3.03
CA THR A 61 -27.30 -2.30 -3.41
C THR A 61 -26.29 -2.28 -2.25
N SER A 62 -25.74 -3.46 -1.92
CA SER A 62 -24.62 -3.59 -1.00
C SER A 62 -23.30 -3.70 -1.77
N VAL A 63 -22.38 -2.76 -1.57
CA VAL A 63 -21.07 -2.74 -2.23
C VAL A 63 -19.97 -3.14 -1.24
N PRO A 64 -19.32 -4.30 -1.42
CA PRO A 64 -18.22 -4.71 -0.56
C PRO A 64 -16.94 -3.90 -0.87
N ILE A 65 -16.28 -3.41 0.17
CA ILE A 65 -15.01 -2.69 0.10
C ILE A 65 -13.89 -3.61 0.61
N TYR A 66 -12.86 -3.81 -0.21
CA TYR A 66 -11.74 -4.69 0.09
C TYR A 66 -10.46 -3.91 0.34
N THR A 67 -9.59 -4.40 1.22
CA THR A 67 -8.21 -3.92 1.35
C THR A 67 -7.42 -4.32 0.11
N VAL A 68 -6.86 -3.34 -0.58
CA VAL A 68 -6.06 -3.53 -1.79
C VAL A 68 -4.57 -3.36 -1.53
N LEU A 69 -4.22 -2.65 -0.45
CA LEU A 69 -2.84 -2.30 -0.14
C LEU A 69 -2.67 -2.14 1.38
N GLU A 70 -1.56 -2.61 1.92
CA GLU A 70 -1.17 -2.42 3.32
C GLU A 70 0.30 -1.97 3.37
N VAL A 71 0.60 -1.01 4.25
CA VAL A 71 1.95 -0.54 4.52
C VAL A 71 2.27 -0.82 5.98
N TYR A 72 3.31 -1.61 6.20
CA TYR A 72 3.81 -1.96 7.52
C TYR A 72 5.11 -1.21 7.81
N ARG A 73 5.36 -0.88 9.07
CA ARG A 73 6.66 -0.38 9.51
C ARG A 73 7.63 -1.55 9.61
N GLY A 74 8.84 -1.39 9.07
CA GLY A 74 9.86 -2.44 9.05
C GLY A 74 10.42 -2.80 10.43
N SER A 75 10.39 -1.90 11.40
CA SER A 75 10.99 -2.16 12.73
C SER A 75 10.20 -3.13 13.59
N ASP A 76 8.88 -3.05 13.57
CA ASP A 76 7.96 -3.78 14.47
C ASP A 76 6.83 -4.50 13.71
N MET A 77 6.81 -4.41 12.38
CA MET A 77 5.74 -4.89 11.53
C MET A 77 4.37 -4.33 11.92
N GLU A 78 4.27 -3.14 12.51
CA GLU A 78 2.96 -2.52 12.76
C GLU A 78 2.33 -2.01 11.47
N LEU A 79 1.01 -2.18 11.33
CA LEU A 79 0.26 -1.68 10.18
C LEU A 79 0.16 -0.16 10.30
N VAL A 80 0.87 0.56 9.44
CA VAL A 80 0.87 2.03 9.39
C VAL A 80 -0.29 2.53 8.55
N ARG A 81 -0.58 1.85 7.44
CA ARG A 81 -1.64 2.28 6.51
C ARG A 81 -2.28 1.10 5.82
N ALA A 82 -3.58 1.21 5.55
CA ALA A 82 -4.29 0.31 4.66
C ALA A 82 -5.09 1.16 3.65
N LEU A 83 -5.00 0.81 2.38
CA LEU A 83 -5.85 1.35 1.32
C LEU A 83 -6.93 0.33 0.98
N THR A 84 -8.14 0.83 0.80
CA THR A 84 -9.30 0.00 0.50
C THR A 84 -10.01 0.52 -0.74
N SER A 85 -10.49 -0.39 -1.58
CA SER A 85 -11.25 -0.06 -2.78
C SER A 85 -12.37 -1.07 -2.98
N ALA A 86 -13.48 -0.61 -3.55
CA ALA A 86 -14.57 -1.48 -4.00
C ALA A 86 -14.28 -2.11 -5.38
N GLU A 87 -13.47 -1.43 -6.19
CA GLU A 87 -13.27 -1.72 -7.60
C GLU A 87 -11.86 -2.20 -7.92
N ASP A 88 -10.84 -1.73 -7.21
CA ASP A 88 -9.48 -2.03 -7.63
C ASP A 88 -9.08 -3.48 -7.27
N GLU A 89 -8.44 -4.16 -8.24
CA GLU A 89 -7.63 -5.35 -8.00
C GLU A 89 -6.19 -5.05 -8.44
N VAL A 90 -5.24 -5.08 -7.51
CA VAL A 90 -3.87 -4.64 -7.77
C VAL A 90 -3.07 -5.69 -8.53
N ASN A 91 -2.55 -5.34 -9.69
CA ASN A 91 -1.62 -6.18 -10.45
C ASN A 91 -0.18 -6.00 -9.97
N VAL A 92 0.24 -4.75 -9.80
CA VAL A 92 1.59 -4.40 -9.35
C VAL A 92 1.53 -3.13 -8.50
N ALA A 93 2.36 -3.03 -7.47
CA ALA A 93 2.53 -1.81 -6.72
C ALA A 93 4.01 -1.57 -6.41
N CYS A 94 4.43 -0.32 -6.45
CA CYS A 94 5.79 0.07 -6.13
C CYS A 94 5.90 1.41 -5.41
N PHE A 95 6.92 1.52 -4.57
CA PHE A 95 7.30 2.82 -4.03
C PHE A 95 7.99 3.67 -5.10
N HIS A 96 7.84 4.98 -4.97
CA HIS A 96 8.69 5.92 -5.67
C HIS A 96 10.17 5.67 -5.24
N PRO A 97 11.15 5.72 -6.17
CA PRO A 97 12.55 5.41 -5.85
C PRO A 97 13.19 6.39 -4.85
N LEU A 98 12.67 7.61 -4.77
CA LEU A 98 13.06 8.61 -3.77
C LEU A 98 12.14 8.56 -2.55
N ALA A 99 12.73 8.62 -1.36
CA ALA A 99 12.02 8.76 -0.10
C ALA A 99 11.09 9.99 -0.13
N GLY A 100 9.87 9.85 0.37
CA GLY A 100 8.85 10.92 0.30
C GLY A 100 8.22 11.12 -1.08
N GLY A 101 8.55 10.34 -2.10
CA GLY A 101 7.89 10.43 -3.41
C GLY A 101 6.54 9.71 -3.50
N GLY A 102 6.15 8.98 -2.45
CA GLY A 102 4.90 8.23 -2.41
C GLY A 102 5.00 6.82 -3.03
N LEU A 103 3.88 6.31 -3.56
CA LEU A 103 3.80 5.02 -4.22
C LEU A 103 2.82 5.04 -5.39
N VAL A 104 2.97 4.08 -6.28
CA VAL A 104 2.11 3.88 -7.44
C VAL A 104 1.63 2.43 -7.47
N TYR A 105 0.38 2.20 -7.87
CA TYR A 105 -0.08 0.85 -8.18
C TYR A 105 -0.87 0.81 -9.48
N GLY A 106 -0.67 -0.29 -10.23
CA GLY A 106 -1.42 -0.63 -11.41
C GLY A 106 -2.50 -1.66 -11.08
N THR A 107 -3.70 -1.46 -11.61
CA THR A 107 -4.82 -2.39 -11.48
C THR A 107 -4.86 -3.38 -12.64
N LYS A 108 -5.57 -4.48 -12.47
CA LYS A 108 -5.83 -5.44 -13.57
C LYS A 108 -6.65 -4.85 -14.72
N GLU A 109 -7.42 -3.81 -14.45
CA GLU A 109 -8.21 -3.09 -15.46
C GLU A 109 -7.36 -2.11 -16.28
N GLY A 110 -6.05 -2.01 -16.00
CA GLY A 110 -5.14 -1.10 -16.69
C GLY A 110 -5.12 0.32 -16.13
N LYS A 111 -5.85 0.60 -15.04
CA LYS A 111 -5.78 1.89 -14.33
C LYS A 111 -4.48 2.01 -13.53
N LEU A 112 -3.86 3.18 -13.57
CA LEU A 112 -2.72 3.56 -12.73
C LEU A 112 -3.20 4.50 -11.63
N ARG A 113 -2.78 4.23 -10.39
CA ARG A 113 -3.16 5.02 -9.20
C ARG A 113 -1.89 5.54 -8.54
N VAL A 114 -1.82 6.84 -8.29
CA VAL A 114 -0.64 7.51 -7.73
C VAL A 114 -0.99 8.06 -6.34
N LEU A 115 -0.25 7.64 -5.33
CA LEU A 115 -0.38 8.09 -3.95
C LEU A 115 0.83 8.93 -3.59
N LYS A 116 0.66 10.26 -3.57
CA LYS A 116 1.73 11.19 -3.20
C LYS A 116 1.78 11.38 -1.68
N TYR A 117 3.00 11.56 -1.16
CA TYR A 117 3.21 12.02 0.21
C TYR A 117 3.08 13.54 0.25
N ASN A 118 2.18 14.06 1.09
CA ASN A 118 2.03 15.49 1.28
C ASN A 118 2.76 15.88 2.56
N GLY A 119 3.98 16.43 2.44
CA GLY A 119 4.92 16.69 3.55
C GLY A 119 4.52 17.82 4.51
N ALA A 120 3.23 18.07 4.73
CA ALA A 120 2.75 19.16 5.56
C ALA A 120 3.00 18.97 7.08
N HIS A 121 3.45 17.79 7.51
CA HIS A 121 3.82 17.53 8.91
C HIS A 121 5.11 16.70 8.99
N GLY A 122 6.26 17.36 8.93
CA GLY A 122 7.54 16.74 9.28
C GLY A 122 8.76 17.32 8.58
N VAL A 123 9.26 18.44 9.12
CA VAL A 123 10.64 18.95 8.99
C VAL A 123 11.17 19.20 7.56
N SER A 124 11.41 20.49 7.30
CA SER A 124 12.06 21.05 6.12
C SER A 124 13.39 20.37 5.76
N TYR A 125 13.42 19.71 4.60
CA TYR A 125 14.63 19.58 3.79
C TYR A 125 14.39 20.29 2.45
N SER A 126 15.11 21.39 2.27
CA SER A 126 15.15 22.22 1.07
C SER A 126 15.84 21.49 -0.10
N GLY A 127 15.18 21.39 -1.27
CA GLY A 127 15.79 20.93 -2.52
C GLY A 127 14.79 20.92 -3.68
N PRO A 128 15.19 21.23 -4.94
CA PRO A 128 14.40 22.04 -5.85
C PRO A 128 13.35 21.26 -6.66
N ASN A 129 12.24 21.97 -6.91
CA ASN A 129 11.10 21.58 -7.73
C ASN A 129 11.53 21.13 -9.15
N PHE A 130 11.17 19.89 -9.51
CA PHE A 130 11.10 19.46 -10.91
C PHE A 130 9.94 18.49 -11.08
N PHE A 131 8.79 18.99 -11.52
CA PHE A 131 7.88 18.23 -12.37
C PHE A 131 7.23 19.22 -13.35
N PRO A 132 7.36 19.00 -14.68
CA PRO A 132 6.47 19.66 -15.62
C PRO A 132 5.06 19.09 -15.44
N GLU A 133 4.08 19.98 -15.42
CA GLU A 133 2.67 19.68 -15.62
C GLU A 133 2.49 19.08 -17.01
N GLU A 134 2.11 17.79 -17.09
CA GLU A 134 1.29 17.20 -18.15
C GLU A 134 1.23 15.69 -17.92
N ASP A 135 0.24 15.27 -17.13
CA ASP A 135 -0.66 14.16 -17.46
C ASP A 135 -1.65 13.99 -16.32
N MET A 136 -2.90 14.35 -16.62
CA MET A 136 -4.05 14.24 -15.72
C MET A 136 -4.38 12.76 -15.47
N VAL A 137 -3.75 12.17 -14.45
CA VAL A 137 -4.17 10.89 -13.86
C VAL A 137 -4.89 11.22 -12.56
N GLU A 138 -6.11 10.71 -12.39
CA GLU A 138 -7.00 10.91 -11.23
C GLU A 138 -6.21 10.79 -9.91
N VAL A 139 -5.79 11.95 -9.38
CA VAL A 139 -5.03 12.06 -8.13
C VAL A 139 -6.05 11.96 -7.01
N GLU A 140 -6.18 10.78 -6.43
CA GLU A 140 -6.96 10.59 -5.21
C GLU A 140 -6.19 11.25 -4.05
N LEU A 141 -6.48 12.53 -3.83
CA LEU A 141 -5.87 13.35 -2.79
C LEU A 141 -6.48 12.98 -1.43
N PHE A 142 -5.92 11.99 -0.75
CA PHE A 142 -6.31 11.66 0.62
C PHE A 142 -5.74 12.70 1.60
N SER A 143 -6.47 13.81 1.71
CA SER A 143 -6.19 14.98 2.55
C SER A 143 -6.57 14.81 4.02
N LYS A 144 -6.83 13.59 4.49
CA LYS A 144 -7.17 13.36 5.89
C LYS A 144 -6.31 12.28 6.52
N LEU A 145 -5.56 12.75 7.50
CA LEU A 145 -4.98 11.99 8.61
C LEU A 145 -3.68 11.25 8.21
N TRP A 146 -2.59 12.01 8.32
CA TRP A 146 -1.24 11.53 8.57
C TRP A 146 -0.90 11.94 9.99
#